data_AF-A0AA85K3B5-F1
#
_entry.id   AF-A0AA85K3B5-F1
#
_cell.length_a   1.000
_cell.length_b   1.000
_cell.length_c   1.000
_cell.angle_alpha   90.00
_cell.angle_beta   90.00
_cell.angle_gamma   90.00
#
_symmetry.space_group_name_H-M   'P 1'
#
loop_
_entity.id
_entity.type
_entity.pdbx_description
1 polymer ?
#
loop_
_entity_poly.entity_id
_entity_poly.type
_entity_poly.pdbx_seq_one_letter_code
_entity_poly.pdbx_strand_id
1 'polypeptide(L)'
;MWQNNGCSLFSTVSRKDKTYIYFGRQSNFMPYKCGLSDFDHLETPLGRIMVDKSVNQKLLKSDDFRLIESNNDLKEQFIEMQLPFIAKIMENRKYLYTVVPVYIGALSHEQQRFIAKHFLPYLNDPSNVFIFSVSLIHWGEIYGMNTIHPETTTVLETIKKLDDLAITALSSLRFKSFDEFLLDTKSCVYDYQVYNICLWIIQQFLDEDLYYLRNLDEEKAKKAMRKTASFCLQGQTWSFPSVTKDDSCISFISASIIFDEEKYIPDEPLPLNPLDKCV
;
A
#
# COMPACT_ATOMS: atom_id res chain seq x y z
N MET A 1 16.81 -0.30 24.69
CA MET A 1 15.66 0.57 24.40
C MET A 1 14.69 -0.01 23.35
N TRP A 2 14.89 -1.26 22.87
CA TRP A 2 14.05 -1.95 21.88
C TRP A 2 13.13 -3.03 22.46
N GLN A 3 12.92 -3.05 23.79
CA GLN A 3 12.32 -4.22 24.45
C GLN A 3 10.92 -4.04 25.05
N ASN A 4 10.36 -2.82 25.19
CA ASN A 4 9.06 -2.68 25.88
C ASN A 4 7.99 -1.82 25.19
N ASN A 5 8.27 -1.14 24.07
CA ASN A 5 7.24 -0.49 23.24
C ASN A 5 7.28 -1.11 21.85
N GLY A 6 6.86 -2.38 21.79
CA GLY A 6 6.95 -3.24 20.62
C GLY A 6 6.53 -2.56 19.33
N CYS A 7 7.31 -2.80 18.29
CA CYS A 7 7.01 -2.44 16.91
C CYS A 7 5.65 -3.07 16.53
N SER A 8 4.56 -2.34 16.75
CA SER A 8 3.20 -2.75 16.34
C SER A 8 3.07 -2.83 14.82
N LEU A 9 4.09 -2.35 14.08
CA LEU A 9 4.11 -2.27 12.63
C LEU A 9 3.93 -3.61 11.93
N PHE A 10 4.33 -4.68 12.61
CA PHE A 10 4.27 -6.04 12.06
C PHE A 10 3.69 -7.06 13.04
N SER A 11 3.00 -6.62 14.10
CA SER A 11 2.29 -7.54 15.00
C SER A 11 1.17 -8.32 14.28
N THR A 12 0.70 -7.80 13.15
CA THR A 12 -0.29 -8.40 12.24
C THR A 12 0.32 -9.37 11.24
N VAL A 13 1.66 -9.37 11.04
CA VAL A 13 2.33 -10.31 10.15
C VAL A 13 2.36 -11.69 10.82
N SER A 14 1.71 -12.65 10.16
CA SER A 14 1.65 -14.02 10.64
C SER A 14 2.99 -14.70 10.38
N ARG A 15 3.46 -15.48 11.36
CA ARG A 15 4.68 -16.28 11.15
C ARG A 15 4.50 -17.34 10.05
N LYS A 16 3.28 -17.61 9.57
CA LYS A 16 2.97 -18.61 8.53
C LYS A 16 3.19 -18.09 7.10
N ASP A 17 3.46 -16.81 6.94
CA ASP A 17 3.56 -16.15 5.64
C ASP A 17 4.85 -16.59 4.92
N LYS A 18 4.76 -16.76 3.60
CA LYS A 18 5.80 -17.31 2.74
C LYS A 18 6.35 -16.32 1.73
N THR A 19 5.54 -15.38 1.26
CA THR A 19 5.97 -14.40 0.26
C THR A 19 5.50 -13.01 0.63
N TYR A 20 6.46 -12.09 0.75
CA TYR A 20 6.20 -10.68 1.06
C TYR A 20 6.34 -9.86 -0.22
N ILE A 21 5.24 -9.29 -0.69
CA ILE A 21 5.19 -8.46 -1.90
C ILE A 21 5.30 -7.00 -1.47
N TYR A 22 6.44 -6.40 -1.76
CA TYR A 22 6.76 -5.03 -1.39
C TYR A 22 6.49 -4.09 -2.55
N PHE A 23 5.70 -3.05 -2.30
CA PHE A 23 5.44 -1.97 -3.24
C PHE A 23 6.15 -0.72 -2.75
N GLY A 24 7.06 -0.20 -3.57
CA GLY A 24 7.73 1.07 -3.32
C GLY A 24 7.71 1.93 -4.58
N ARG A 25 7.88 3.24 -4.44
CA ARG A 25 8.04 4.11 -5.60
C ARG A 25 9.43 3.88 -6.23
N GLN A 26 9.51 3.96 -7.56
CA GLN A 26 10.79 4.04 -8.25
C GLN A 26 11.35 5.46 -8.17
N SER A 27 12.59 5.61 -7.72
CA SER A 27 13.28 6.90 -7.66
C SER A 27 13.64 7.41 -9.05
N ASN A 28 13.99 6.50 -9.95
CA ASN A 28 14.31 6.79 -11.35
C ASN A 28 13.06 6.84 -12.24
N PHE A 29 13.05 7.71 -13.26
CA PHE A 29 11.90 7.79 -14.16
C PHE A 29 11.69 6.48 -14.94
N MET A 30 10.53 5.87 -14.73
CA MET A 30 10.10 4.64 -15.41
C MET A 30 8.65 4.85 -15.87
N PRO A 31 8.43 5.28 -17.12
CA PRO A 31 7.09 5.54 -17.59
C PRO A 31 6.34 4.23 -17.88
N TYR A 32 5.03 4.23 -17.58
CA TYR A 32 4.06 3.23 -18.05
C TYR A 32 4.22 1.80 -17.55
N LYS A 33 5.22 1.51 -16.70
CA LYS A 33 5.54 0.16 -16.24
C LYS A 33 5.86 0.13 -14.75
N CYS A 34 5.71 -1.04 -14.15
CA CYS A 34 6.32 -1.40 -12.88
C CYS A 34 7.63 -2.14 -13.09
N GLY A 35 8.54 -2.00 -12.14
CA GLY A 35 9.84 -2.64 -12.14
C GLY A 35 9.88 -3.77 -11.13
N LEU A 36 10.61 -4.83 -11.45
CA LEU A 36 10.85 -5.98 -10.59
C LEU A 36 12.36 -6.15 -10.40
N SER A 37 12.78 -6.53 -9.20
CA SER A 37 14.18 -6.80 -8.94
C SER A 37 14.69 -8.03 -9.69
N ASP A 38 15.85 -7.93 -10.34
CA ASP A 38 16.53 -9.06 -10.97
C ASP A 38 17.60 -9.71 -10.08
N PHE A 39 17.73 -9.29 -8.81
CA PHE A 39 18.60 -10.00 -7.89
C PHE A 39 18.02 -11.35 -7.48
N ASP A 40 18.89 -12.31 -7.17
CA ASP A 40 18.49 -13.61 -6.58
C ASP A 40 18.13 -13.46 -5.10
N HIS A 41 18.75 -12.51 -4.42
CA HIS A 41 18.53 -12.21 -3.02
C HIS A 41 18.84 -10.75 -2.72
N LEU A 42 18.26 -10.26 -1.64
CA LEU A 42 18.55 -8.95 -1.05
C LEU A 42 19.33 -9.17 0.25
N GLU A 43 20.38 -8.39 0.46
CA GLU A 43 21.18 -8.44 1.68
C GLU A 43 20.58 -7.52 2.75
N THR A 44 20.52 -8.00 3.98
CA THR A 44 20.19 -7.19 5.15
C THR A 44 21.25 -7.42 6.24
N PRO A 45 21.37 -6.52 7.23
CA PRO A 45 22.24 -6.76 8.38
C PRO A 45 21.95 -8.05 9.16
N LEU A 46 20.75 -8.65 8.99
CA LEU A 46 20.32 -9.86 9.69
C LEU A 46 20.42 -11.15 8.85
N GLY A 47 20.82 -11.01 7.57
CA GLY A 47 20.98 -12.10 6.63
C GLY A 47 20.36 -11.82 5.26
N ARG A 48 20.54 -12.76 4.34
CA ARG A 48 19.99 -12.70 2.98
C ARG A 48 18.52 -13.10 2.95
N ILE A 49 17.75 -12.43 2.10
CA ILE A 49 16.35 -12.75 1.82
C ILE A 49 16.22 -13.07 0.33
N MET A 50 15.67 -14.24 0.01
CA MET A 50 15.55 -14.69 -1.39
C MET A 50 14.43 -13.92 -2.12
N VAL A 51 14.69 -13.53 -3.36
CA VAL A 51 13.68 -12.94 -4.24
C VAL A 51 12.85 -14.07 -4.87
N ASP A 52 11.52 -13.97 -4.84
CA ASP A 52 10.64 -14.95 -5.48
C ASP A 52 10.62 -14.75 -7.00
N LYS A 53 11.57 -15.39 -7.67
CA LYS A 53 11.68 -15.39 -9.13
C LYS A 53 10.45 -15.99 -9.83
N SER A 54 9.69 -16.85 -9.17
CA SER A 54 8.51 -17.48 -9.77
C SER A 54 7.36 -16.48 -9.92
N VAL A 55 7.19 -15.58 -8.94
CA VAL A 55 6.25 -14.45 -9.02
C VAL A 55 6.70 -13.47 -10.09
N ASN A 56 8.00 -13.10 -10.12
CA ASN A 56 8.52 -12.20 -11.15
C ASN A 56 8.26 -12.75 -12.56
N GLN A 57 8.57 -14.03 -12.81
CA GLN A 57 8.33 -14.67 -14.11
C GLN A 57 6.85 -14.65 -14.53
N LYS A 58 5.91 -14.75 -13.58
CA LYS A 58 4.47 -14.66 -13.87
C LYS A 58 4.06 -13.22 -14.23
N LEU A 59 4.54 -12.24 -13.45
CA LEU A 59 4.25 -10.82 -13.69
C LEU A 59 4.86 -10.33 -15.02
N LEU A 60 6.08 -10.77 -15.36
CA LEU A 60 6.76 -10.45 -16.62
C LEU A 60 6.09 -11.02 -17.88
N LYS A 61 5.03 -11.82 -17.75
CA LYS A 61 4.24 -12.27 -18.91
C LYS A 61 3.36 -11.16 -19.48
N SER A 62 3.06 -10.11 -18.70
CA SER A 62 2.42 -8.91 -19.22
C SER A 62 3.45 -7.85 -19.60
N ASP A 63 3.05 -6.92 -20.45
CA ASP A 63 3.89 -5.78 -20.83
C ASP A 63 3.91 -4.67 -19.76
N ASP A 64 3.17 -4.86 -18.65
CA ASP A 64 3.08 -3.87 -17.57
C ASP A 64 4.31 -3.89 -16.64
N PHE A 65 5.13 -4.94 -16.72
CA PHE A 65 6.30 -5.14 -15.85
C PHE A 65 7.59 -5.25 -16.66
N ARG A 66 8.70 -4.85 -16.03
CA ARG A 66 10.06 -5.09 -16.54
C ARG A 66 11.02 -5.38 -15.40
N LEU A 67 12.14 -6.03 -15.70
CA LEU A 67 13.26 -6.10 -14.77
C LEU A 67 13.95 -4.73 -14.70
N ILE A 68 14.34 -4.34 -13.49
CA ILE A 68 15.13 -3.12 -13.28
C ILE A 68 16.61 -3.45 -13.47
N GLU A 69 17.34 -2.53 -14.10
CA GLU A 69 18.79 -2.59 -14.17
C GLU A 69 19.41 -2.61 -12.77
N SER A 70 20.36 -3.50 -12.52
CA SER A 70 20.96 -3.70 -11.19
C SER A 70 21.49 -2.41 -10.54
N ASN A 71 22.05 -1.49 -11.33
CA ASN A 71 22.55 -0.21 -10.83
C ASN A 71 21.44 0.74 -10.34
N ASN A 72 20.24 0.63 -10.91
CA ASN A 72 19.09 1.39 -10.46
C ASN A 72 18.48 0.73 -9.23
N ASP A 73 18.35 -0.61 -9.23
CA ASP A 73 17.83 -1.39 -8.10
C ASP A 73 18.65 -1.17 -6.83
N LEU A 74 20.00 -1.17 -6.92
CA LEU A 74 20.91 -0.87 -5.80
C LEU A 74 20.78 0.55 -5.22
N LYS A 75 20.09 1.47 -5.92
CA LYS A 75 19.87 2.85 -5.44
C LYS A 75 18.49 3.03 -4.81
N GLU A 76 17.59 2.05 -4.91
CA GLU A 76 16.23 2.17 -4.42
C GLU A 76 16.15 1.88 -2.92
N GLN A 77 15.83 2.91 -2.14
CA GLN A 77 15.88 2.85 -0.67
C GLN A 77 14.53 2.49 -0.04
N PHE A 78 13.41 2.74 -0.74
CA PHE A 78 12.06 2.58 -0.18
C PHE A 78 11.78 1.15 0.32
N ILE A 79 12.10 0.16 -0.51
CA ILE A 79 11.95 -1.25 -0.15
C ILE A 79 13.07 -1.68 0.80
N GLU A 80 14.32 -1.27 0.53
CA GLU A 80 15.50 -1.61 1.33
C GLU A 80 15.30 -1.30 2.83
N MET A 81 14.76 -0.12 3.16
CA MET A 81 14.53 0.31 4.54
C MET A 81 13.57 -0.61 5.31
N GLN A 82 12.69 -1.33 4.62
CA GLN A 82 11.70 -2.23 5.25
C GLN A 82 12.27 -3.64 5.49
N LEU A 83 13.31 -4.05 4.74
CA LEU A 83 13.83 -5.42 4.78
C LEU A 83 14.43 -5.84 6.14
N PRO A 84 15.16 -4.98 6.88
CA PRO A 84 15.66 -5.34 8.21
C PRO A 84 14.55 -5.71 9.19
N PHE A 85 13.39 -5.05 9.09
CA PHE A 85 12.26 -5.35 9.97
C PHE A 85 11.72 -6.75 9.71
N ILE A 86 11.48 -7.11 8.45
CA ILE A 86 10.95 -8.45 8.15
C ILE A 86 11.97 -9.55 8.46
N ALA A 87 13.26 -9.30 8.20
CA ALA A 87 14.32 -10.22 8.59
C ALA A 87 14.36 -10.47 10.10
N LYS A 88 14.05 -9.44 10.90
CA LYS A 88 13.96 -9.57 12.37
C LYS A 88 12.73 -10.38 12.80
N ILE A 89 11.57 -10.13 12.22
CA ILE A 89 10.33 -10.86 12.54
C ILE A 89 10.45 -12.34 12.17
N MET A 90 11.07 -12.61 11.03
CA MET A 90 11.27 -13.95 10.47
C MET A 90 12.60 -14.57 10.89
N GLU A 91 13.26 -14.06 11.94
CA GLU A 91 14.60 -14.51 12.34
C GLU A 91 14.68 -16.00 12.71
N ASN A 92 13.57 -16.59 13.18
CA ASN A 92 13.45 -18.01 13.51
C ASN A 92 12.95 -18.87 12.32
N ARG A 93 12.71 -18.25 11.17
CA ARG A 93 12.20 -18.86 9.93
C ARG A 93 13.05 -18.45 8.74
N LYS A 94 14.35 -18.21 8.96
CA LYS A 94 15.31 -17.93 7.89
C LYS A 94 15.18 -19.00 6.81
N TYR A 95 15.15 -18.57 5.55
CA TYR A 95 14.97 -19.42 4.36
C TYR A 95 13.57 -20.02 4.14
N LEU A 96 12.58 -19.74 4.98
CA LEU A 96 11.19 -20.22 4.79
C LEU A 96 10.26 -19.16 4.19
N TYR A 97 10.81 -18.01 3.82
CA TYR A 97 10.09 -16.92 3.20
C TYR A 97 10.91 -16.28 2.08
N THR A 98 10.21 -15.58 1.20
CA THR A 98 10.75 -14.88 0.04
C THR A 98 10.15 -13.48 -0.06
N VAL A 99 10.75 -12.62 -0.89
CA VAL A 99 10.27 -11.27 -1.15
C VAL A 99 10.08 -11.02 -2.63
N VAL A 100 9.15 -10.14 -2.97
CA VAL A 100 8.93 -9.64 -4.34
C VAL A 100 8.99 -8.12 -4.30
N PRO A 101 10.14 -7.51 -4.63
CA PRO A 101 10.24 -6.06 -4.78
C PRO A 101 9.54 -5.60 -6.06
N VAL A 102 8.49 -4.79 -5.91
CA VAL A 102 7.71 -4.17 -6.97
C VAL A 102 7.88 -2.66 -6.88
N TYR A 103 8.54 -2.08 -7.87
CA TYR A 103 8.78 -0.65 -7.94
C TYR A 103 7.79 0.00 -8.88
N ILE A 104 7.01 0.96 -8.35
CA ILE A 104 5.97 1.66 -9.08
C ILE A 104 6.60 2.80 -9.88
N GLY A 105 6.47 2.72 -11.21
CA GLY A 105 6.88 3.78 -12.13
C GLY A 105 5.87 4.93 -12.19
N ALA A 106 5.99 5.78 -13.21
CA ALA A 106 5.04 6.84 -13.50
C ALA A 106 3.87 6.28 -14.31
N LEU A 107 2.73 6.10 -13.65
CA LEU A 107 1.55 5.44 -14.20
C LEU A 107 0.34 6.37 -14.25
N SER A 108 -0.44 6.29 -15.33
CA SER A 108 -1.80 6.86 -15.36
C SER A 108 -2.74 6.09 -14.41
N HIS A 109 -3.87 6.70 -14.05
CA HIS A 109 -4.86 6.05 -13.19
C HIS A 109 -5.41 4.75 -13.78
N GLU A 110 -5.58 4.70 -15.11
CA GLU A 110 -6.02 3.49 -15.81
C GLU A 110 -4.94 2.39 -15.79
N GLN A 111 -3.66 2.75 -15.99
CA GLN A 111 -2.56 1.80 -15.86
C GLN A 111 -2.44 1.24 -14.44
N GLN A 112 -2.62 2.07 -13.41
CA GLN A 112 -2.65 1.62 -12.01
C GLN A 112 -3.74 0.57 -11.80
N ARG A 113 -4.93 0.78 -12.38
CA ARG A 113 -6.03 -0.18 -12.35
C ARG A 113 -5.64 -1.51 -13.03
N PHE A 114 -5.02 -1.49 -14.20
CA PHE A 114 -4.59 -2.72 -14.88
C PHE A 114 -3.49 -3.47 -14.10
N ILE A 115 -2.51 -2.74 -13.57
CA ILE A 115 -1.42 -3.30 -12.77
C ILE A 115 -1.95 -3.97 -11.50
N ALA A 116 -2.88 -3.34 -10.80
CA ALA A 116 -3.51 -3.89 -9.60
C ALA A 116 -4.14 -5.28 -9.85
N LYS A 117 -4.73 -5.49 -11.04
CA LYS A 117 -5.40 -6.75 -11.38
C LYS A 117 -4.45 -7.96 -11.38
N HIS A 118 -3.18 -7.76 -11.75
CA HIS A 118 -2.17 -8.83 -11.74
C HIS A 118 -1.88 -9.36 -10.33
N PHE A 119 -2.24 -8.59 -9.30
CA PHE A 119 -1.99 -8.93 -7.91
C PHE A 119 -3.13 -9.66 -7.21
N LEU A 120 -4.35 -9.68 -7.78
CA LEU A 120 -5.53 -10.34 -7.19
C LEU A 120 -5.32 -11.83 -6.91
N PRO A 121 -4.67 -12.63 -7.79
CA PRO A 121 -4.39 -14.04 -7.49
C PRO A 121 -3.49 -14.22 -6.27
N TYR A 122 -2.57 -13.28 -6.02
CA TYR A 122 -1.66 -13.34 -4.88
C TYR A 122 -2.34 -12.86 -3.60
N LEU A 123 -3.28 -11.89 -3.68
CA LEU A 123 -4.08 -11.47 -2.53
C LEU A 123 -5.00 -12.58 -2.01
N ASN A 124 -5.49 -13.45 -2.90
CA ASN A 124 -6.32 -14.60 -2.54
C ASN A 124 -5.55 -15.71 -1.81
N ASP A 125 -4.22 -15.72 -1.85
CA ASP A 125 -3.41 -16.69 -1.13
C ASP A 125 -3.01 -16.11 0.24
N PRO A 126 -3.53 -16.67 1.35
CA PRO A 126 -3.30 -16.15 2.69
C PRO A 126 -1.85 -16.35 3.19
N SER A 127 -0.99 -17.01 2.40
CA SER A 127 0.45 -17.08 2.68
C SER A 127 1.24 -15.89 2.14
N ASN A 128 0.59 -14.98 1.40
CA ASN A 128 1.20 -13.75 0.90
C ASN A 128 0.89 -12.57 1.82
N VAL A 129 1.86 -11.66 1.95
CA VAL A 129 1.69 -10.39 2.65
C VAL A 129 2.03 -9.26 1.71
N PHE A 130 1.15 -8.26 1.66
CA PHE A 130 1.32 -7.06 0.85
C PHE A 130 1.82 -5.93 1.73
N ILE A 131 2.93 -5.31 1.33
CA ILE A 131 3.54 -4.20 2.07
C ILE A 131 3.66 -3.02 1.13
N PHE A 132 2.93 -1.94 1.43
CA PHE A 132 2.96 -0.70 0.67
C PHE A 132 3.80 0.32 1.42
N SER A 133 4.99 0.60 0.92
CA SER A 133 5.87 1.62 1.47
C SER A 133 5.47 2.98 0.90
N VAL A 134 4.92 3.84 1.77
CA VAL A 134 4.42 5.16 1.41
C VAL A 134 4.92 6.22 2.38
N SER A 135 5.37 7.34 1.84
CA SER A 135 5.54 8.59 2.60
C SER A 135 4.21 9.33 2.76
N LEU A 136 4.04 10.08 3.85
CA LEU A 136 3.02 11.13 3.94
C LEU A 136 3.61 12.47 3.46
N ILE A 137 3.83 13.41 4.37
CA ILE A 137 4.21 14.78 4.07
C ILE A 137 5.73 14.95 3.98
N HIS A 138 6.19 15.59 2.90
CA HIS A 138 7.54 16.14 2.81
C HIS A 138 7.53 17.64 3.07
N TRP A 139 8.10 18.05 4.20
CA TRP A 139 8.16 19.46 4.61
C TRP A 139 9.55 20.06 4.36
N GLY A 140 9.58 21.30 3.88
CA GLY A 140 10.78 22.08 3.63
C GLY A 140 10.72 22.85 2.32
N GLU A 141 11.60 23.85 2.20
CA GLU A 141 11.71 24.67 0.99
C GLU A 141 12.01 23.85 -0.27
N ILE A 142 12.85 22.81 -0.14
CA ILE A 142 13.20 21.89 -1.24
C ILE A 142 12.00 21.09 -1.77
N TYR A 143 10.92 20.98 -0.99
CA TYR A 143 9.68 20.31 -1.37
C TYR A 143 8.56 21.30 -1.72
N GLY A 144 8.83 22.61 -1.65
CA GLY A 144 7.81 23.65 -1.82
C GLY A 144 6.77 23.70 -0.69
N MET A 145 7.05 23.09 0.47
CA MET A 145 6.15 23.04 1.63
C MET A 145 6.81 23.69 2.85
N ASN A 146 6.65 25.00 3.00
CA ASN A 146 7.27 25.77 4.09
C ASN A 146 6.32 26.79 4.73
N THR A 147 5.01 26.70 4.46
CA THR A 147 4.00 27.64 4.98
C THR A 147 3.22 27.01 6.13
N ILE A 148 3.37 27.57 7.34
CA ILE A 148 2.64 27.12 8.53
C ILE A 148 1.13 27.10 8.27
N HIS A 149 0.48 25.99 8.66
CA HIS A 149 -0.96 25.82 8.48
C HIS A 149 -1.72 26.86 9.34
N PRO A 150 -2.79 27.51 8.82
CA PRO A 150 -3.48 28.61 9.51
C PRO A 150 -3.99 28.30 10.92
N GLU A 151 -4.28 27.02 11.20
CA GLU A 151 -4.74 26.53 12.50
C GLU A 151 -3.63 26.12 13.47
N THR A 152 -2.35 26.32 13.13
CA THR A 152 -1.20 25.84 13.90
C THR A 152 -0.16 26.94 14.10
N THR A 153 0.78 26.76 15.05
CA THR A 153 1.78 27.80 15.37
C THR A 153 3.21 27.39 15.09
N THR A 154 3.49 26.10 14.98
CA THR A 154 4.84 25.56 14.74
C THR A 154 4.87 24.62 13.53
N VAL A 155 6.05 24.43 12.95
CA VAL A 155 6.29 23.46 11.87
C VAL A 155 5.83 22.06 12.27
N LEU A 156 6.18 21.63 13.49
CA LEU A 156 5.82 20.31 13.99
C LEU A 156 4.29 20.14 14.12
N GLU A 157 3.58 21.15 14.62
CA GLU A 157 2.12 21.12 14.69
C GLU A 157 1.48 21.11 13.30
N THR A 158 2.02 21.86 12.35
CA THR A 158 1.58 21.80 10.95
C THR A 158 1.75 20.39 10.38
N ILE A 159 2.94 19.79 10.52
CA ILE A 159 3.21 18.44 10.01
C ILE A 159 2.25 17.42 10.64
N LYS A 160 2.05 17.48 11.96
CA LYS A 160 1.09 16.61 12.66
C LYS A 160 -0.33 16.75 12.11
N LYS A 161 -0.80 18.00 11.95
CA LYS A 161 -2.11 18.28 11.38
C LYS A 161 -2.28 17.72 9.97
N LEU A 162 -1.27 17.88 9.12
CA LEU A 162 -1.28 17.37 7.76
C LEU A 162 -1.21 15.83 7.71
N ASP A 163 -0.40 15.22 8.56
CA ASP A 163 -0.33 13.76 8.73
C ASP A 163 -1.71 13.20 9.16
N ASP A 164 -2.39 13.84 10.11
CA ASP A 164 -3.72 13.41 10.57
C ASP A 164 -4.79 13.50 9.46
N LEU A 165 -4.73 14.56 8.65
CA LEU A 165 -5.61 14.71 7.47
C LEU A 165 -5.30 13.63 6.42
N ALA A 166 -4.03 13.35 6.16
CA ALA A 166 -3.61 12.31 5.25
C ALA A 166 -4.09 10.93 5.73
N ILE A 167 -3.87 10.59 7.01
CA ILE A 167 -4.33 9.33 7.60
C ILE A 167 -5.85 9.20 7.52
N THR A 168 -6.59 10.28 7.79
CA THR A 168 -8.06 10.30 7.67
C THR A 168 -8.49 9.98 6.24
N ALA A 169 -7.85 10.60 5.24
CA ALA A 169 -8.12 10.32 3.84
C ALA A 169 -7.74 8.88 3.46
N LEU A 170 -6.58 8.37 3.93
CA LEU A 170 -6.14 7.00 3.70
C LEU A 170 -7.14 5.98 4.29
N SER A 171 -7.70 6.30 5.46
CA SER A 171 -8.61 5.45 6.22
C SER A 171 -9.96 5.25 5.55
N SER A 172 -10.37 6.16 4.65
CA SER A 172 -11.65 6.05 3.95
C SER A 172 -11.65 4.95 2.88
N LEU A 173 -10.46 4.51 2.46
CA LEU A 173 -10.25 3.58 1.36
C LEU A 173 -10.91 4.04 0.04
N ARG A 174 -10.94 5.35 -0.21
CA ARG A 174 -11.54 5.96 -1.41
C ARG A 174 -10.57 6.91 -2.08
N PHE A 175 -10.42 6.76 -3.40
CA PHE A 175 -9.63 7.66 -4.25
C PHE A 175 -9.98 9.13 -4.03
N LYS A 176 -11.28 9.44 -4.10
CA LYS A 176 -11.79 10.81 -3.97
C LYS A 176 -11.34 11.50 -2.67
N SER A 177 -11.34 10.79 -1.55
CA SER A 177 -10.94 11.39 -0.26
C SER A 177 -9.47 11.79 -0.26
N PHE A 178 -8.61 10.99 -0.89
CA PHE A 178 -7.18 11.30 -0.97
C PHE A 178 -6.89 12.41 -1.99
N ASP A 179 -7.60 12.41 -3.12
CA ASP A 179 -7.52 13.51 -4.10
C ASP A 179 -7.96 14.85 -3.48
N GLU A 180 -9.07 14.87 -2.73
CA GLU A 180 -9.55 16.04 -1.99
C GLU A 180 -8.51 16.52 -0.98
N PHE A 181 -7.91 15.60 -0.20
CA PHE A 181 -6.83 15.93 0.73
C PHE A 181 -5.63 16.60 0.01
N LEU A 182 -5.17 16.05 -1.11
CA LEU A 182 -4.04 16.63 -1.86
C LEU A 182 -4.40 18.02 -2.42
N LEU A 183 -5.61 18.20 -2.93
CA LEU A 183 -6.09 19.47 -3.48
C LEU A 183 -6.19 20.55 -2.39
N ASP A 184 -6.79 20.22 -1.25
CA ASP A 184 -7.06 21.16 -0.16
C ASP A 184 -5.78 21.59 0.54
N THR A 185 -4.86 20.64 0.77
CA THR A 185 -3.64 20.90 1.54
C THR A 185 -2.44 21.30 0.67
N LYS A 186 -2.49 21.01 -0.65
CA LYS A 186 -1.35 21.11 -1.56
C LYS A 186 -0.13 20.32 -1.08
N SER A 187 -0.37 19.25 -0.32
CA SER A 187 0.66 18.42 0.27
C SER A 187 1.50 17.71 -0.80
N CYS A 188 2.81 17.64 -0.57
CA CYS A 188 3.76 16.98 -1.43
C CYS A 188 3.92 15.50 -1.02
N VAL A 189 3.10 14.64 -1.62
CA VAL A 189 3.13 13.18 -1.40
C VAL A 189 3.62 12.48 -2.67
N TYR A 190 4.92 12.17 -2.73
CA TYR A 190 5.51 11.58 -3.94
C TYR A 190 5.05 10.13 -4.21
N ASP A 191 4.73 9.40 -3.14
CA ASP A 191 4.45 7.97 -3.22
C ASP A 191 2.95 7.65 -3.38
N TYR A 192 2.11 8.65 -3.68
CA TYR A 192 0.65 8.49 -3.76
C TYR A 192 0.21 7.42 -4.78
N GLN A 193 0.99 7.17 -5.84
CA GLN A 193 0.68 6.11 -6.80
C GLN A 193 0.78 4.69 -6.19
N VAL A 194 1.66 4.50 -5.21
CA VAL A 194 1.77 3.23 -4.46
C VAL A 194 0.49 3.02 -3.64
N TYR A 195 -0.01 4.07 -3.00
CA TYR A 195 -1.29 4.03 -2.29
C TYR A 195 -2.47 3.79 -3.25
N ASN A 196 -2.50 4.45 -4.41
CA ASN A 196 -3.55 4.23 -5.41
C ASN A 196 -3.57 2.79 -5.92
N ILE A 197 -2.42 2.14 -6.07
CA ILE A 197 -2.36 0.71 -6.41
C ILE A 197 -2.93 -0.14 -5.28
N CYS A 198 -2.62 0.16 -4.02
CA CYS A 198 -3.26 -0.49 -2.87
C CYS A 198 -4.79 -0.36 -2.93
N LEU A 199 -5.31 0.86 -3.16
CA LEU A 199 -6.74 1.10 -3.31
C LEU A 199 -7.35 0.31 -4.47
N TRP A 200 -6.69 0.28 -5.62
CA TRP A 200 -7.17 -0.47 -6.77
C TRP A 200 -7.22 -1.97 -6.52
N ILE A 201 -6.21 -2.53 -5.85
CA ILE A 201 -6.18 -3.94 -5.46
C ILE A 201 -7.37 -4.25 -4.54
N ILE A 202 -7.60 -3.42 -3.51
CA ILE A 202 -8.71 -3.59 -2.57
C ILE A 202 -10.05 -3.49 -3.32
N GLN A 203 -10.25 -2.43 -4.10
CA GLN A 203 -11.51 -2.19 -4.79
C GLN A 203 -11.83 -3.33 -5.76
N GLN A 204 -10.87 -3.76 -6.58
CA GLN A 204 -11.09 -4.86 -7.52
C GLN A 204 -11.36 -6.18 -6.81
N PHE A 205 -10.68 -6.46 -5.69
CA PHE A 205 -10.95 -7.65 -4.89
C PHE A 205 -12.39 -7.67 -4.35
N LEU A 206 -12.87 -6.53 -3.86
CA LEU A 206 -14.26 -6.38 -3.38
C LEU A 206 -15.27 -6.40 -4.53
N ASP A 207 -14.93 -5.85 -5.70
CA ASP A 207 -15.78 -5.84 -6.89
C ASP A 207 -15.94 -7.24 -7.48
N GLU A 208 -14.89 -8.07 -7.51
CA GLU A 208 -14.95 -9.47 -7.93
C GLU A 208 -15.86 -10.30 -7.02
N ASP A 209 -15.76 -10.07 -5.70
CA ASP A 209 -16.64 -10.67 -4.70
C ASP A 209 -18.10 -10.27 -4.93
N LEU A 210 -18.36 -8.98 -5.06
CA LEU A 210 -19.71 -8.45 -5.30
C LEU A 210 -20.30 -8.94 -6.63
N TYR A 211 -19.48 -9.01 -7.70
CA TYR A 211 -19.91 -9.57 -8.98
C TYR A 211 -20.35 -11.02 -8.84
N TYR A 212 -19.59 -11.86 -8.12
CA TYR A 212 -19.99 -13.23 -7.84
C TYR A 212 -21.33 -13.29 -7.07
N LEU A 213 -21.49 -12.48 -6.02
CA LEU A 213 -22.68 -12.44 -5.19
C LEU A 213 -23.94 -12.03 -5.96
N ARG A 214 -23.83 -11.07 -6.89
CA ARG A 214 -24.93 -10.62 -7.76
C ARG A 214 -25.42 -11.69 -8.73
N ASN A 215 -24.59 -12.69 -9.03
CA ASN A 215 -24.93 -13.79 -9.93
C ASN A 215 -25.43 -15.05 -9.20
N LEU A 216 -25.60 -14.99 -7.87
CA LEU A 216 -26.19 -16.09 -7.09
C LEU A 216 -27.71 -16.17 -7.27
N ASP A 217 -28.24 -17.38 -7.17
CA ASP A 217 -29.68 -17.58 -7.02
C ASP A 217 -30.18 -17.05 -5.66
N GLU A 218 -31.47 -16.75 -5.56
CA GLU A 218 -32.07 -16.07 -4.41
C GLU A 218 -31.84 -16.81 -3.08
N GLU A 219 -31.90 -18.15 -3.10
CA GLU A 219 -31.71 -18.97 -1.91
C GLU A 219 -30.26 -18.96 -1.41
N LYS A 220 -29.29 -18.96 -2.34
CA LYS A 220 -27.88 -18.78 -1.99
C LYS A 220 -27.58 -17.35 -1.55
N ALA A 221 -28.13 -16.35 -2.21
CA ALA A 221 -27.90 -14.94 -1.88
C ALA A 221 -28.34 -14.61 -0.44
N LYS A 222 -29.46 -15.17 0.04
CA LYS A 222 -29.95 -15.01 1.43
C LYS A 222 -28.96 -15.45 2.51
N LYS A 223 -28.06 -16.38 2.18
CA LYS A 223 -27.06 -16.97 3.09
C LYS A 223 -25.64 -16.49 2.81
N ALA A 224 -25.45 -15.70 1.75
CA ALA A 224 -24.13 -15.29 1.31
C ALA A 224 -23.57 -14.18 2.22
N MET A 225 -22.25 -14.16 2.31
CA MET A 225 -21.49 -13.11 2.98
C MET A 225 -20.76 -12.29 1.92
N ARG A 226 -20.68 -10.99 2.15
CA ARG A 226 -19.95 -10.03 1.32
C ARG A 226 -18.67 -9.65 2.02
N LYS A 227 -17.56 -9.66 1.27
CA LYS A 227 -16.30 -9.13 1.76
C LYS A 227 -16.35 -7.62 1.92
N THR A 228 -15.72 -7.15 2.97
CA THR A 228 -15.52 -5.74 3.28
C THR A 228 -14.04 -5.50 3.59
N ALA A 229 -13.62 -4.24 3.56
CA ALA A 229 -12.27 -3.84 3.94
C ALA A 229 -12.35 -2.64 4.89
N SER A 230 -11.49 -2.65 5.91
CA SER A 230 -11.35 -1.55 6.85
C SER A 230 -9.87 -1.21 7.05
N PHE A 231 -9.60 0.07 7.29
CA PHE A 231 -8.27 0.56 7.62
C PHE A 231 -8.08 0.57 9.14
N CYS A 232 -6.98 0.00 9.62
CA CYS A 232 -6.63 -0.04 11.03
C CYS A 232 -5.26 0.60 11.25
N LEU A 233 -5.22 1.77 11.89
CA LEU A 233 -3.97 2.42 12.31
C LEU A 233 -3.40 1.69 13.53
N GLN A 234 -2.21 1.11 13.40
CA GLN A 234 -1.53 0.36 14.45
C GLN A 234 -0.60 1.24 15.30
N GLY A 235 -0.13 2.34 14.75
CA GLY A 235 0.76 3.26 15.46
C GLY A 235 1.20 4.44 14.59
N GLN A 236 1.47 5.55 15.26
CA GLN A 236 2.00 6.78 14.69
C GLN A 236 2.97 7.40 15.68
N THR A 237 4.12 7.86 15.21
CA THR A 237 5.11 8.55 16.04
C THR A 237 5.89 9.58 15.23
N TRP A 238 6.47 10.56 15.91
CA TRP A 238 7.31 11.60 15.33
C TRP A 238 8.65 11.62 16.07
N SER A 239 9.76 11.70 15.34
CA SER A 239 11.07 11.91 15.96
C SER A 239 11.14 13.34 16.50
N PHE A 240 11.49 13.49 17.78
CA PHE A 240 11.62 14.82 18.37
C PHE A 240 13.00 15.45 18.06
N PRO A 241 13.07 16.78 17.87
CA PRO A 241 14.32 17.49 17.58
C PRO A 241 15.44 17.31 18.62
N SER A 242 15.15 16.84 19.84
CA SER A 242 16.20 16.51 20.82
C SER A 242 17.00 15.25 20.47
N VAL A 243 16.54 14.45 19.49
CA VAL A 243 17.12 13.17 19.08
C VAL A 243 18.01 13.32 17.83
N THR A 244 17.73 14.28 16.96
CA THR A 244 18.49 14.57 15.74
C THR A 244 19.09 15.96 15.85
N LYS A 245 20.40 16.10 15.65
CA LYS A 245 21.12 17.34 15.95
C LYS A 245 20.80 18.53 15.04
N ASP A 246 19.96 18.33 14.04
CA ASP A 246 19.58 19.32 13.04
C ASP A 246 18.07 19.19 12.76
N ASP A 247 17.24 20.10 13.28
CA ASP A 247 15.85 20.53 12.94
C ASP A 247 14.90 19.64 12.08
N SER A 248 15.14 18.33 11.99
CA SER A 248 14.51 17.40 11.07
C SER A 248 13.64 16.45 11.87
N CYS A 249 12.36 16.41 11.53
CA CYS A 249 11.38 15.49 12.09
C CYS A 249 11.03 14.44 11.02
N ILE A 250 11.05 13.18 11.41
CA ILE A 250 10.54 12.06 10.63
C ILE A 250 9.33 11.50 11.38
N SER A 251 8.21 11.33 10.67
CA SER A 251 7.07 10.59 11.19
C SER A 251 7.09 9.15 10.69
N PHE A 252 6.62 8.23 11.53
CA PHE A 252 6.45 6.82 11.18
C PHE A 252 5.00 6.44 11.45
N ILE A 253 4.37 5.84 10.44
CA ILE A 253 3.03 5.27 10.56
C ILE A 253 3.07 3.77 10.27
N SER A 254 2.21 3.04 10.98
CA SER A 254 1.82 1.69 10.62
C SER A 254 0.32 1.60 10.49
N ALA A 255 -0.14 0.99 9.41
CA ALA A 255 -1.53 0.60 9.27
C ALA A 255 -1.66 -0.77 8.62
N SER A 256 -2.82 -1.39 8.80
CA SER A 256 -3.18 -2.64 8.13
C SER A 256 -4.57 -2.50 7.51
N ILE A 257 -4.76 -3.19 6.39
CA ILE A 257 -6.09 -3.38 5.81
C ILE A 257 -6.62 -4.71 6.32
N ILE A 258 -7.78 -4.66 6.98
CA ILE A 258 -8.45 -5.83 7.51
C ILE A 258 -9.62 -6.15 6.58
N PHE A 259 -9.59 -7.34 6.00
CA PHE A 259 -10.72 -7.89 5.28
C PHE A 259 -11.61 -8.66 6.25
N ASP A 260 -12.92 -8.41 6.19
CA ASP A 260 -13.93 -9.08 7.00
C ASP A 260 -15.14 -9.42 6.11
N GLU A 261 -16.10 -10.14 6.67
CA GLU A 261 -17.30 -10.58 5.98
C GLU A 261 -18.55 -10.09 6.71
N GLU A 262 -19.48 -9.48 5.96
CA GLU A 262 -20.79 -9.09 6.47
C GLU A 262 -21.90 -9.80 5.70
N LYS A 263 -23.12 -9.83 6.24
CA LYS A 263 -24.25 -10.46 5.54
C LYS A 263 -24.52 -9.73 4.23
N TYR A 264 -24.54 -10.45 3.11
CA TYR A 264 -24.91 -9.87 1.82
C TYR A 264 -26.40 -9.53 1.79
N ILE A 265 -26.70 -8.28 1.45
CA ILE A 265 -28.05 -7.80 1.19
C ILE A 265 -28.09 -7.44 -0.30
N PRO A 266 -28.86 -8.16 -1.13
CA PRO A 266 -29.00 -7.84 -2.54
C PRO A 266 -29.47 -6.40 -2.73
N ASP A 267 -28.87 -5.70 -3.69
CA ASP A 267 -29.32 -4.37 -4.08
C ASP A 267 -30.81 -4.44 -4.48
N GLU A 268 -31.61 -3.48 -4.06
CA GLU A 268 -32.96 -3.34 -4.62
C GLU A 268 -32.83 -3.16 -6.14
N PRO A 269 -33.65 -3.87 -6.95
CA PRO A 269 -33.63 -3.66 -8.39
C PRO A 269 -33.85 -2.18 -8.67
N LEU A 270 -32.94 -1.58 -9.45
CA LEU A 270 -33.10 -0.20 -9.89
C LEU A 270 -34.51 -0.06 -10.49
N PRO A 271 -35.28 0.98 -10.10
CA PRO A 271 -36.58 1.20 -10.70
C PRO A 271 -36.39 1.27 -12.21
N LEU A 272 -37.22 0.51 -12.95
CA LEU A 272 -37.26 0.52 -14.42
C LEU A 272 -37.21 1.98 -14.88
N ASN A 273 -36.15 2.35 -15.61
CA ASN A 273 -36.06 3.68 -16.20
C ASN A 273 -37.33 3.88 -17.06
N PRO A 274 -38.15 4.91 -16.81
CA PRO A 274 -39.33 5.17 -17.60
C PRO A 274 -39.04 5.32 -19.10
N LEU A 275 -37.78 5.62 -19.46
CA LEU A 275 -37.30 5.73 -20.83
C LEU A 275 -36.97 4.38 -21.50
N ASP A 276 -36.73 3.31 -20.72
CA ASP A 276 -36.48 1.95 -21.25
C ASP A 276 -37.78 1.25 -21.68
N LYS A 277 -38.94 1.94 -21.56
CA LYS A 277 -40.25 1.47 -22.06
C LYS A 277 -40.59 1.99 -23.46
N CYS A 278 -39.67 2.63 -24.16
CA CYS A 278 -39.86 3.06 -25.54
C CYS A 278 -39.13 2.13 -26.52
N VAL A 279 -39.86 1.10 -26.97
CA VAL A 279 -39.79 0.34 -28.24
C VAL A 279 -38.44 -0.28 -28.64
#